data_AF-A0A7X7KXS7-F1
#
_entry.id   AF-A0A7X7KXS7-F1
#
_cell.length_a   1.000
_cell.length_b   1.000
_cell.length_c   1.000
_cell.angle_alpha   90.00
_cell.angle_beta   90.00
_cell.angle_gamma   90.00
#
_symmetry.space_group_name_H-M   'P 1'
#
loop_
_entity.id
_entity.type
_entity.pdbx_description
1 polymer ?
#
loop_
_entity_poly.entity_id
_entity_poly.type
_entity_poly.pdbx_seq_one_letter_code
_entity_poly.pdbx_strand_id
1 'polypeptide(L)' 'MASVRTRLVQMEVVPGAPRDNTRRMLAAIARARAEGVALVAFPELAVSGCLLGDAWER' A
#
# COMPACT_ATOMS: atom_id res chain seq x y z
N MET A 1 15.95 -21.03 -13.50
CA MET A 1 15.45 -19.65 -13.33
C MET A 1 15.31 -19.35 -11.84
N ALA A 2 15.75 -18.19 -11.37
CA ALA A 2 15.52 -17.78 -9.98
C ALA A 2 14.04 -17.36 -9.79
N SER A 3 13.42 -17.73 -8.68
CA SER A 3 12.04 -17.32 -8.35
C SER A 3 12.03 -16.03 -7.55
N VAL A 4 11.13 -15.10 -7.88
CA VAL A 4 10.89 -13.88 -7.09
C VAL A 4 9.62 -14.08 -6.27
N ARG A 5 9.73 -14.02 -4.93
CA ARG A 5 8.56 -14.05 -4.05
C ARG A 5 7.93 -12.66 -3.98
N THR A 6 6.68 -12.54 -4.41
CA THR A 6 5.92 -11.29 -4.43
C THR A 6 4.72 -11.36 -3.50
N ARG A 7 4.40 -10.25 -2.84
CA ARG A 7 3.19 -10.08 -2.02
C ARG A 7 2.29 -9.02 -2.63
N LEU A 8 1.04 -9.39 -2.89
CA LEU A 8 -0.02 -8.45 -3.23
C LEU A 8 -0.75 -8.10 -1.93
N VAL A 9 -0.71 -6.82 -1.54
CA VAL A 9 -1.35 -6.36 -0.32
C VAL A 9 -2.75 -5.89 -0.64
N GLN A 10 -3.74 -6.63 -0.15
CA GLN A 10 -5.11 -6.13 -0.06
C GLN A 10 -5.29 -5.40 1.27
N MET A 11 -5.67 -4.13 1.19
CA MET A 11 -5.97 -3.30 2.35
C MET A 11 -7.10 -2.34 2.01
N GLU A 12 -7.87 -1.94 3.02
CA GLU A 12 -8.74 -0.77 2.89
C GLU A 12 -7.86 0.47 2.75
N VAL A 13 -8.07 1.22 1.67
CA VAL A 13 -7.43 2.51 1.40
C VAL A 13 -8.45 3.59 1.74
N VAL A 14 -8.16 4.40 2.76
CA VAL A 14 -9.07 5.46 3.22
C VAL A 14 -8.73 6.76 2.47
N PRO A 15 -9.64 7.32 1.65
CA PRO A 15 -9.41 8.59 0.97
C PRO A 15 -9.06 9.73 1.92
N GLY A 16 -8.00 10.48 1.62
CA GLY A 16 -7.60 11.64 2.39
C GLY A 16 -6.88 11.33 3.72
N ALA A 17 -6.58 10.06 3.99
CA ALA A 17 -5.90 9.62 5.20
C ALA A 17 -4.47 9.07 4.93
N PRO A 18 -3.55 9.87 4.33
CA PRO A 18 -2.24 9.36 3.91
C PRO A 18 -1.37 8.86 5.05
N ARG A 19 -1.53 9.42 6.25
CA ARG A 19 -0.83 8.95 7.45
C ARG A 19 -1.26 7.54 7.84
N ASP A 20 -2.55 7.28 7.88
CA ASP A 20 -3.09 5.97 8.26
C ASP A 20 -2.82 4.91 7.20
N ASN A 21 -3.03 5.24 5.92
CA ASN A 21 -2.71 4.34 4.83
C ASN A 21 -1.23 3.98 4.81
N THR A 22 -0.34 4.98 4.96
CA THR A 22 1.11 4.75 5.02
C THR A 22 1.49 3.88 6.21
N ARG A 23 0.89 4.09 7.39
CA ARG A 23 1.12 3.24 8.56
C ARG A 23 0.74 1.77 8.29
N ARG A 24 -0.39 1.52 7.63
CA ARG A 24 -0.82 0.17 7.20
C ARG A 24 0.16 -0.42 6.18
N MET A 25 0.62 0.36 5.20
CA MET A 25 1.63 -0.05 4.22
C MET A 25 2.97 -0.44 4.86
N LEU A 26 3.46 0.37 5.81
CA LEU A 26 4.70 0.10 6.54
C LEU A 26 4.62 -1.20 7.35
N ALA A 27 3.48 -1.48 7.99
CA ALA A 27 3.24 -2.75 8.69
C ALA A 27 3.28 -3.95 7.72
N ALA A 28 2.67 -3.82 6.53
CA ALA A 28 2.71 -4.85 5.50
C ALA A 28 4.14 -5.10 4.97
N ILE A 29 4.93 -4.04 4.77
CA ILE A 29 6.34 -4.13 4.36
C ILE A 29 7.18 -4.84 5.43
N ALA A 30 7.02 -4.47 6.71
CA ALA A 30 7.75 -5.10 7.81
C ALA A 30 7.48 -6.61 7.86
N ARG A 31 6.21 -7.02 7.72
CA ARG A 31 5.83 -8.43 7.65
C ARG A 31 6.39 -9.13 6.41
N ALA A 32 6.33 -8.50 5.24
CA ALA A 32 6.87 -9.06 4.00
C ALA A 32 8.39 -9.28 4.08
N ARG A 33 9.12 -8.33 4.69
CA ARG A 33 10.57 -8.44 4.95
C ARG A 33 10.88 -9.63 5.85
N ALA A 34 10.11 -9.83 6.93
CA ALA A 34 10.28 -10.96 7.83
C ALA A 34 10.06 -12.32 7.15
N GLU A 35 9.28 -12.36 6.05
CA GLU A 35 8.94 -13.57 5.31
C GLU A 35 9.80 -13.77 4.03
N GLY A 36 10.85 -12.96 3.83
CA GLY A 36 11.74 -13.05 2.67
C GLY A 36 11.06 -12.74 1.34
N VAL A 37 10.03 -11.89 1.35
CA VAL A 37 9.37 -11.39 0.13
C VAL A 37 10.27 -10.35 -0.53
N ALA A 38 10.50 -10.50 -1.84
CA ALA A 38 11.36 -9.63 -2.62
C ALA A 38 10.62 -8.40 -3.20
N LEU A 39 9.31 -8.51 -3.45
CA LEU A 39 8.49 -7.43 -3.98
C LEU A 39 7.15 -7.36 -3.26
N VAL A 40 6.72 -6.14 -2.90
CA VAL A 40 5.39 -5.88 -2.35
C VAL A 40 4.68 -4.89 -3.27
N ALA A 41 3.47 -5.23 -3.71
CA ALA A 41 2.62 -4.36 -4.50
C ALA A 41 1.37 -3.96 -3.71
N PHE A 42 0.95 -2.71 -3.88
CA PHE A 42 -0.19 -2.10 -3.20
C PHE A 42 -1.25 -1.67 -4.23
N PRO A 43 -2.50 -1.40 -3.80
CA PRO A 43 -3.52 -0.83 -4.65
C PRO A 43 -3.09 0.52 -5.25
N GLU A 44 -3.74 0.92 -6.34
CA GLU A 44 -3.55 2.24 -6.94
C GLU A 44 -3.89 3.35 -5.93
N LEU A 45 -3.11 4.44 -5.93
CA LEU A 45 -3.24 5.56 -5.01
C LEU A 45 -3.26 5.15 -3.52
N ALA A 46 -2.64 4.02 -3.14
CA ALA A 46 -2.71 3.49 -1.76
C ALA A 46 -2.27 4.48 -0.67
N VAL A 47 -1.37 5.44 -0.97
CA VAL A 47 -0.97 6.46 0.00
C VAL A 47 -2.12 7.44 0.22
N SER A 48 -2.54 8.20 -0.79
CA SER A 48 -3.56 9.25 -0.64
C SER A 48 -4.99 8.70 -0.50
N GLY A 49 -5.26 7.53 -1.06
CA GLY A 49 -6.58 7.09 -1.49
C GLY A 49 -7.10 7.89 -2.68
N CYS A 50 -8.12 7.36 -3.34
CA CYS A 50 -8.80 8.04 -4.43
C CYS A 50 -9.66 9.18 -3.86
N LEU A 51 -9.25 10.42 -4.12
CA LEU A 51 -10.03 11.62 -3.80
C LEU A 51 -10.88 11.96 -5.02
N LEU A 52 -12.20 11.97 -4.87
CA LEU A 52 -13.14 12.28 -5.95
C LEU A 52 -13.58 13.75 -5.86
N GLY A 53 -13.68 14.40 -7.02
CA GLY A 53 -14.20 15.77 -7.16
C GLY A 53 -13.40 16.81 -6.35
N ASP A 54 -14.11 17.74 -5.71
CA ASP A 54 -13.56 18.87 -4.94
C ASP A 54 -12.52 18.49 -3.87
N ALA A 55 -12.46 17.22 -3.44
CA ALA A 55 -11.46 16.75 -2.49
C ALA A 55 -10.04 16.67 -3.08
N TRP A 56 -9.91 16.64 -4.42
CA TRP A 56 -8.63 16.67 -5.14
C TRP A 56 -8.20 18.08 -5.55
N GLU A 57 -9.15 18.96 -5.86
CA GLU A 57 -8.90 20.29 -6.43
C GLU A 57 -8.60 21.39 -5.39
N ARG A 58 -8.57 21.05 -4.10
CA ARG A 58 -8.28 21.96 -2.98
C ARG A 58 -6.87 21.77 -2.45
#